data_AF-A0A1X1FEK1-F1
#
_entry.id   AF-A0A1X1FEK1-F1
#
_cell.length_a   1.000
_cell.length_b   1.000
_cell.length_c   1.000
_cell.angle_alpha   90.00
_cell.angle_beta   90.00
_cell.angle_gamma   90.00
#
_symmetry.space_group_name_H-M   'P 1'
#
loop_
_entity.id
_entity.type
_entity.pdbx_description
1 polymer ?
#
loop_
_entity_poly.entity_id
_entity_poly.type
_entity_poly.pdbx_seq_one_letter_code
_entity_poly.pdbx_strand_id
1 'polypeptide(L)' 'MRICHPHGVQGRRPVNRKKDIKRNKELSDLQRFLKQKPAK' A
#
# COMPACT_ATOMS: atom_id res chain seq x y z
N MET A 1 -19.86 23.67 13.04
CA MET A 1 -19.30 22.97 11.86
C MET A 1 -17.78 22.94 12.00
N ARG A 2 -17.16 21.79 12.32
CA ARG A 2 -15.69 21.69 12.32
C ARG A 2 -15.24 21.71 10.86
N ILE A 3 -14.54 22.77 10.47
CA ILE A 3 -14.00 22.92 9.11
C ILE A 3 -12.98 21.80 8.92
N CYS A 4 -13.30 20.81 8.08
CA CYS A 4 -12.35 19.80 7.66
C CYS A 4 -11.23 20.50 6.88
N HIS A 5 -9.97 20.29 7.26
CA HIS A 5 -8.84 20.85 6.53
C HIS A 5 -8.88 20.39 5.06
N PRO A 6 -8.58 21.25 4.08
CA PRO A 6 -8.71 20.96 2.65
C PRO A 6 -7.82 19.80 2.16
N HIS A 7 -6.85 19.38 2.98
CA HIS A 7 -5.94 18.25 2.70
C HIS A 7 -6.16 17.05 3.65
N GLY A 8 -7.31 16.94 4.30
CA GLY A 8 -7.62 15.86 5.24
C GLY A 8 -7.08 16.14 6.65
N VAL A 9 -6.93 15.09 7.47
CA VAL A 9 -6.47 15.21 8.87
C VAL A 9 -5.09 15.87 8.92
N GLN A 10 -4.99 17.02 9.58
CA GLN A 10 -3.73 17.73 9.84
C GLN A 10 -2.71 16.74 10.44
N GLY A 11 -1.56 16.60 9.78
CA GLY A 11 -0.49 15.67 10.20
C GLY A 11 -0.41 14.35 9.43
N ARG A 12 -1.33 14.05 8.50
CA ARG A 12 -1.13 12.91 7.58
C ARG A 12 -0.08 13.27 6.52
N ARG A 13 0.98 12.45 6.44
CA ARG A 13 1.94 12.54 5.34
C ARG A 13 1.23 12.16 4.02
N PRO A 14 1.51 12.86 2.91
CA PRO A 14 0.99 12.49 1.61
C PRO A 14 1.45 11.09 1.23
N VAL A 15 0.52 10.31 0.69
CA VAL A 15 0.74 8.93 0.25
C VAL A 15 1.65 8.95 -0.99
N ASN A 16 2.81 8.31 -0.92
CA ASN A 16 3.73 8.24 -2.06
C ASN A 16 3.30 7.09 -2.99
N ARG A 17 2.39 7.43 -3.92
CA ARG A 17 1.79 6.49 -4.88
C ARG A 17 2.82 5.57 -5.56
N LYS A 18 3.99 6.08 -5.94
CA LYS A 18 5.03 5.27 -6.61
C LYS A 18 5.60 4.19 -5.68
N LYS A 19 5.87 4.55 -4.42
CA LYS A 19 6.37 3.60 -3.42
C LYS A 19 5.32 2.58 -3.03
N ASP A 20 4.06 3.00 -2.91
CA ASP A 20 2.96 2.11 -2.54
C ASP A 20 2.64 1.09 -3.64
N ILE A 21 2.65 1.52 -4.91
CA ILE A 21 2.48 0.60 -6.06
C ILE A 21 3.58 -0.48 -6.04
N LYS A 22 4.85 -0.09 -5.84
CA LYS A 22 5.97 -1.03 -5.76
C LYS A 22 5.78 -2.02 -4.60
N ARG A 23 5.47 -1.51 -3.40
CA ARG A 23 5.24 -2.34 -2.21
C ARG A 23 4.08 -3.32 -2.39
N ASN A 24 2.99 -2.88 -3.01
CA ASN A 24 1.83 -3.75 -3.27
C ASN A 24 2.18 -4.86 -4.26
N LYS A 25 2.99 -4.57 -5.28
CA LYS A 25 3.48 -5.59 -6.22
C LYS A 25 4.34 -6.64 -5.51
N GLU A 26 5.31 -6.20 -4.69
CA GLU A 26 6.17 -7.09 -3.91
C GLU A 26 5.36 -8.00 -2.97
N LEU A 27 4.33 -7.45 -2.31
CA LEU A 27 3.43 -8.23 -1.45
C LEU A 27 2.63 -9.28 -2.25
N SER A 28 2.13 -8.91 -3.43
CA SER A 28 1.42 -9.83 -4.33
C SER A 28 2.33 -10.96 -4.80
N ASP A 29 3.57 -10.65 -5.20
CA ASP A 29 4.55 -11.63 -5.65
C ASP A 29 4.93 -12.60 -4.53
N LEU A 30 5.14 -12.09 -3.31
CA LEU A 30 5.40 -12.91 -2.12
C LEU A 30 4.21 -13.82 -1.81
N GLN A 31 2.99 -13.30 -1.85
CA GLN A 31 1.78 -14.09 -1.61
C GLN A 31 1.62 -15.19 -2.66
N ARG A 32 1.95 -14.89 -3.93
CA ARG A 32 1.94 -15.88 -5.01
C ARG A 32 2.97 -16.98 -4.75
N PHE A 33 4.19 -16.61 -4.38
CA PHE A 33 5.25 -17.56 -4.06
C PHE A 33 4.86 -18.50 -2.91
N LEU A 34 4.35 -17.96 -1.81
CA LEU A 34 3.92 -18.77 -0.66
C LEU A 34 2.77 -19.72 -0.96
N LYS A 35 1.92 -19.39 -1.95
CA LYS A 35 0.80 -20.23 -2.40
C LYS A 35 1.21 -21.29 -3.41
N GLN A 36 2.39 -21.18 -4.03
CA GLN A 36 2.88 -22.20 -4.94
C GLN A 36 3.21 -23.46 -4.13
N LYS A 37 2.62 -24.59 -4.52
CA LYS A 37 3.04 -25.89 -3.98
C LYS A 37 4.48 -26.14 -4.44
N PRO A 38 5.35 -26.71 -3.58
CA PRO A 38 6.69 -27.09 -4.01
C PRO A 38 6.58 -27.99 -5.24
N ALA A 39 7.48 -27.77 -6.21
CA ALA A 39 7.55 -28.61 -7.40
C ALA A 39 7.70 -30.08 -6.95
N LYS A 40 6.85 -30.95 -7.51
CA LYS A 40 6.89 -32.39 -7.24
C LYS A 40 8.12 -33.02 -7.87
#